data_AF-A0A1U7NT67-F1
#
_entry.id   AF-A0A1U7NT67-F1
#
_cell.length_a   1.000
_cell.length_b   1.000
_cell.length_c   1.000
_cell.angle_alpha   90.00
_cell.angle_beta   90.00
_cell.angle_gamma   90.00
#
_symmetry.space_group_name_H-M   'P 1'
#
loop_
_entity.id
_entity.type
_entity.pdbx_description
1 polymer ?
#
loop_
_entity_poly.entity_id
_entity_poly.type
_entity_poly.pdbx_seq_one_letter_code
_entity_poly.pdbx_strand_id
1 'polypeptide(L)'
;MLEPGPYALDYLLKWPAELSVKGHVYPEQPLYPLIRELLADPAAHGLTLPEAQAARDRFLELAGQALEAEGGDRRWLEREFTR
;
A
#
# COMPACT_ATOMS: atom_id res chain seq x y z
N MET A 1 -27.60 0.38 -1.00
CA MET A 1 -26.55 1.27 -1.53
C MET A 1 -25.26 0.80 -0.90
N LEU A 2 -24.32 0.26 -1.68
CA LEU A 2 -22.97 -0.02 -1.16
C LEU A 2 -22.34 1.35 -0.88
N GLU A 3 -21.83 1.57 0.32
CA GLU A 3 -21.02 2.75 0.59
C GLU A 3 -19.70 2.59 -0.20
N PRO A 4 -19.40 3.46 -1.18
CA PRO A 4 -18.28 3.25 -2.09
C PRO A 4 -16.91 3.29 -1.38
N GLY A 5 -16.79 4.04 -0.28
CA GLY A 5 -15.55 4.15 0.51
C GLY A 5 -15.03 2.81 1.07
N PRO A 6 -15.81 2.06 1.87
CA PRO A 6 -15.39 0.75 2.36
C PRO A 6 -15.07 -0.27 1.26
N TYR A 7 -15.78 -0.22 0.12
CA TYR A 7 -15.48 -1.07 -1.02
C TYR A 7 -14.15 -0.69 -1.69
N ALA A 8 -13.90 0.61 -1.88
CA ALA A 8 -12.63 1.11 -2.40
C ALA A 8 -11.46 0.74 -1.49
N LEU A 9 -11.64 0.78 -0.16
CA LEU A 9 -10.62 0.30 0.77
C LEU A 9 -10.31 -1.19 0.57
N ASP A 10 -11.32 -2.05 0.55
CA ASP A 10 -11.12 -3.50 0.34
C ASP A 10 -10.44 -3.80 -1.00
N TYR A 11 -10.82 -3.07 -2.05
CA TYR A 11 -10.19 -3.16 -3.35
C TYR A 11 -8.71 -2.78 -3.29
N LEU A 12 -8.36 -1.62 -2.69
CA LEU A 12 -6.99 -1.14 -2.59
C LEU A 12 -6.07 -2.09 -1.80
N LEU A 13 -6.60 -2.83 -0.82
CA LEU A 13 -5.83 -3.83 -0.07
C LEU A 13 -5.51 -5.09 -0.88
N LYS A 14 -6.25 -5.35 -1.97
CA LYS A 14 -6.10 -6.54 -2.81
C LYS A 14 -5.60 -6.23 -4.22
N TRP A 15 -5.61 -4.96 -4.61
CA TRP A 15 -5.31 -4.53 -5.98
C TRP A 15 -3.85 -4.87 -6.35
N PRO A 16 -3.64 -5.73 -7.36
CA PRO A 16 -2.30 -5.97 -7.88
C PRO A 16 -1.85 -4.76 -8.70
N ALA A 17 -0.64 -4.30 -8.43
CA ALA A 17 0.01 -3.29 -9.23
C ALA A 17 1.53 -3.51 -9.23
N GLU A 18 2.19 -2.88 -10.19
CA GLU A 18 3.64 -2.92 -10.26
C GLU A 18 4.25 -1.93 -9.26
N LEU A 19 5.19 -2.39 -8.43
CA LEU A 19 5.98 -1.55 -7.54
C LEU A 19 7.44 -1.58 -7.96
N SER A 20 8.07 -0.42 -8.09
CA SER A 20 9.52 -0.33 -8.25
C SER A 20 10.17 0.24 -7.00
N VAL A 21 11.16 -0.48 -6.47
CA VAL A 21 12.00 -0.03 -5.35
C VAL A 21 13.45 -0.13 -5.76
N LYS A 22 14.16 1.00 -5.84
CA LYS A 22 15.56 1.07 -6.32
C LYS A 22 15.83 0.34 -7.66
N GLY A 23 14.86 0.36 -8.58
CA GLY A 23 14.98 -0.32 -9.87
C GLY A 23 14.72 -1.83 -9.82
N HIS A 24 14.42 -2.40 -8.64
CA HIS A 24 13.81 -3.72 -8.54
C HIS A 24 12.31 -3.59 -8.75
N VAL A 25 11.79 -4.25 -9.79
CA VAL A 25 10.37 -4.26 -10.12
C VAL A 25 9.73 -5.49 -9.51
N TYR A 26 8.66 -5.28 -8.75
CA TYR A 26 7.78 -6.30 -8.20
C TYR A 26 6.54 -6.39 -9.08
N PRO A 27 6.44 -7.40 -9.98
CA PRO A 27 5.33 -7.50 -10.93
C PRO A 27 4.07 -8.06 -10.28
N GLU A 28 2.92 -7.42 -10.55
CA GLU A 28 1.57 -7.93 -10.33
C GLU A 28 1.27 -8.53 -8.94
N GLN A 29 1.91 -8.02 -7.89
CA GLN A 29 1.61 -8.42 -6.52
C GLN A 29 0.62 -7.45 -5.86
N PRO A 30 -0.27 -7.95 -4.99
CA PRO A 30 -1.03 -7.07 -4.11
C PRO A 30 -0.07 -6.20 -3.30
N LEU A 31 -0.15 -4.88 -3.52
CA LEU A 31 0.86 -3.95 -2.97
C LEU A 31 0.82 -3.88 -1.44
N TYR A 32 -0.37 -3.91 -0.84
CA TYR A 32 -0.49 -3.83 0.61
C TYR A 32 0.22 -5.00 1.34
N PRO A 33 -0.03 -6.28 0.99
CA PRO A 33 0.74 -7.41 1.54
C PRO A 33 2.24 -7.29 1.30
N LEU A 34 2.66 -6.96 0.07
CA LEU A 34 4.08 -6.79 -0.26
C LEU A 34 4.74 -5.74 0.63
N ILE A 35 4.15 -4.56 0.78
CA ILE A 35 4.71 -3.48 1.61
C ILE A 35 4.79 -3.91 3.07
N ARG A 36 3.85 -4.71 3.58
CA ARG A 36 3.95 -5.28 4.94
C ARG A 36 5.14 -6.21 5.08
N GLU A 37 5.40 -7.05 4.08
CA GLU A 37 6.59 -7.92 4.05
C GLU A 37 7.88 -7.10 4.04
N LEU A 38 7.95 -6.06 3.18
CA LEU A 38 9.09 -5.15 3.12
C LEU A 38 9.35 -4.43 4.44
N LEU A 39 8.30 -4.07 5.18
CA LEU A 39 8.42 -3.42 6.49
C LEU A 39 8.82 -4.40 7.61
N ALA A 40 8.41 -5.67 7.51
CA ALA A 40 8.70 -6.69 8.50
C ALA A 40 10.16 -7.15 8.45
N ASP A 41 10.70 -7.35 7.25
CA ASP A 41 12.12 -7.69 7.05
C ASP A 41 12.68 -7.01 5.79
N PRO A 42 13.04 -5.72 5.86
CA PRO A 42 13.61 -5.00 4.73
C PRO A 42 14.88 -5.67 4.19
N ALA A 43 15.68 -6.28 5.06
CA ALA A 43 16.97 -6.87 4.71
C ALA A 43 16.83 -8.13 3.84
N ALA A 44 15.78 -8.94 4.06
CA ALA A 44 15.45 -10.08 3.19
C ALA A 44 15.18 -9.66 1.73
N HIS A 45 14.78 -8.40 1.53
CA HIS A 45 14.51 -7.81 0.22
C HIS A 45 15.62 -6.86 -0.26
N GLY A 46 16.77 -6.81 0.44
CA GLY A 46 17.89 -5.93 0.08
C GLY A 46 17.61 -4.43 0.29
N LEU A 47 16.61 -4.10 1.11
CA LEU A 47 16.20 -2.73 1.43
C LEU A 47 16.70 -2.31 2.82
N THR A 48 16.80 -1.00 3.00
CA THR A 48 16.87 -0.41 4.35
C THR A 48 15.48 -0.16 4.91
N LEU A 49 15.35 -0.05 6.24
CA LEU A 49 14.08 0.31 6.86
C LEU A 49 13.49 1.64 6.32
N PRO A 50 14.29 2.73 6.16
CA PRO A 50 13.80 3.95 5.51
C PRO A 50 13.27 3.75 4.09
N GLU A 51 13.83 2.82 3.32
CA GLU A 51 13.36 2.52 1.96
C GLU A 51 12.01 1.80 1.96
N ALA A 52 11.84 0.83 2.86
CA ALA A 52 10.55 0.17 3.06
C ALA A 52 9.47 1.18 3.53
N GLN A 53 9.85 2.12 4.40
CA GLN A 53 8.97 3.22 4.83
C GLN A 53 8.61 4.15 3.66
N ALA A 54 9.55 4.50 2.79
CA ALA A 54 9.28 5.31 1.61
C ALA A 54 8.29 4.63 0.64
N ALA A 55 8.38 3.30 0.48
CA ALA A 55 7.41 2.54 -0.31
C ALA A 55 6.00 2.60 0.30
N ARG A 56 5.89 2.43 1.63
CA ARG A 56 4.62 2.60 2.36
C ARG A 56 4.05 4.00 2.18
N ASP A 57 4.86 5.04 2.39
CA ASP A 57 4.39 6.42 2.34
C ASP A 57 3.89 6.79 0.94
N ARG A 58 4.60 6.32 -0.11
CA ARG A 58 4.16 6.50 -1.50
C ARG A 58 2.85 5.75 -1.81
N PHE A 59 2.68 4.55 -1.27
CA PHE A 59 1.42 3.81 -1.39
C PHE A 59 0.27 4.56 -0.69
N LEU A 60 0.47 5.01 0.56
CA LEU A 60 -0.53 5.76 1.31
C LEU A 60 -0.93 7.06 0.62
N GLU A 61 0.02 7.76 0.00
CA GLU A 61 -0.25 8.97 -0.79
C GLU A 61 -1.15 8.67 -1.99
N LEU A 62 -0.76 7.72 -2.85
CA LEU A 62 -1.46 7.45 -4.11
C LEU A 62 -2.80 6.72 -3.88
N ALA A 63 -2.79 5.66 -3.09
CA ALA A 63 -4.00 4.90 -2.78
C ALA A 63 -4.95 5.70 -1.88
N GLY A 64 -4.42 6.58 -1.01
CA GLY A 64 -5.23 7.50 -0.22
C GLY A 64 -6.02 8.49 -1.07
N GLN A 65 -5.39 9.06 -2.11
CA GLN A 65 -6.10 9.93 -3.08
C GLN A 65 -7.22 9.18 -3.81
N ALA A 66 -6.97 7.94 -4.24
CA ALA A 66 -7.98 7.11 -4.88
C ALA A 66 -9.14 6.75 -3.93
N LEU A 67 -8.82 6.44 -2.67
CA LEU A 67 -9.82 6.15 -1.64
C LEU A 67 -10.72 7.36 -1.34
N GLU A 68 -10.12 8.55 -1.22
CA GLU A 68 -10.85 9.80 -0.98
C GLU A 68 -11.79 10.16 -2.13
N ALA A 69 -11.38 9.88 -3.38
CA ALA A 69 -12.22 10.08 -4.56
C ALA A 69 -13.50 9.22 -4.56
N GLU A 70 -13.43 8.04 -3.94
CA GLU A 70 -14.56 7.12 -3.76
C GLU A 70 -15.34 7.36 -2.45
N GLY A 71 -15.07 8.46 -1.75
CA GLY A 71 -15.76 8.83 -0.50
C GLY A 71 -15.26 8.09 0.75
N GLY A 72 -14.08 7.48 0.68
CA GLY A 72 -13.37 6.98 1.86
C GLY A 72 -12.50 8.03 2.55
N ASP A 73 -11.78 7.61 3.60
CA ASP A 73 -10.84 8.45 4.36
C ASP A 73 -9.46 7.78 4.34
N ARG A 74 -8.41 8.53 3.97
CA ARG A 74 -7.02 8.06 3.96
C ARG A 74 -6.59 7.42 5.28
N ARG A 75 -7.08 7.93 6.41
CA ARG A 75 -6.81 7.37 7.75
C ARG A 75 -7.25 5.92 7.88
N TRP A 76 -8.22 5.48 7.07
CA TRP A 76 -8.64 4.08 7.08
C TRP A 76 -7.55 3.18 6.53
N LEU A 77 -6.91 3.59 5.43
CA LEU A 77 -5.79 2.88 4.83
C LEU A 77 -4.55 2.91 5.74
N GLU A 78 -4.26 4.06 6.37
CA GLU A 78 -3.15 4.20 7.32
C GLU A 78 -3.26 3.21 8.51
N ARG A 79 -4.46 3.04 9.07
CA ARG A 79 -4.71 2.08 10.16
C ARG A 79 -4.41 0.63 9.78
N GLU A 80 -4.50 0.26 8.51
CA GLU A 80 -4.21 -1.11 8.10
C GLU A 80 -2.71 -1.46 8.23
N PHE A 81 -1.82 -0.46 8.33
CA PHE A 81 -0.39 -0.67 8.59
C PHE A 81 -0.02 -0.68 10.08
N THR A 82 -0.95 -0.34 10.97
CA THR A 82 -0.73 -0.37 12.42
C THR A 82 -1.40 -1.57 13.10
N ARG A 83 -2.00 -2.47 12.30
CA ARG A 83 -2.68 -3.70 12.72
C ARG A 83 -1.84 -4.96 12.63
#